data_AF-A0A1B3WEL9-F1
#
_entry.id   AF-A0A1B3WEL9-F1
#
_cell.length_a   1.000
_cell.length_b   1.000
_cell.length_c   1.000
_cell.angle_alpha   90.00
_cell.angle_beta   90.00
_cell.angle_gamma   90.00
#
_symmetry.space_group_name_H-M   'P 1'
#
loop_
_entity.id
_entity.type
_entity.pdbx_description
1 polymer ?
#
loop_
_entity_poly.entity_id
_entity_poly.type
_entity_poly.pdbx_seq_one_letter_code
_entity_poly.pdbx_strand_id
1 'polypeptide(L)'
;MNFLYKEKQKISLWWKGISKKEIIVFTFSAITLLTLIFMYYRQIHISGLSSWHRFLRCIVESFFLLFLTQLMTGKSILHPFWRIGYFPFALWMTIFPYCLTHAINNTTPTDFNHLSPYFLTGMGIFLLLFFVMNIISKAVLGKKMMSYITLGLVAYFSAIPMIYFLHTLLTGLVMTPHELYIATNMPTTWLSVIIYPKVGFVGSILLFLSFILYLIIYHRWIWSSAYHLNPRWKNQRGSQISIIYRIVQILVFAGCVWLVIRWSSECFPMKDFESLEEYENYLEMIKTTLP
;
A
#
# COMPACT_ATOMS: atom_id res chain seq x y z
N MET A 1 39.17 -23.26 -2.21
CA MET A 1 37.77 -23.69 -2.38
C MET A 1 36.95 -22.51 -2.89
N ASN A 2 36.51 -22.56 -4.15
CA ASN A 2 36.04 -21.41 -4.93
C ASN A 2 34.75 -20.78 -4.34
N PHE A 3 34.69 -19.45 -4.20
CA PHE A 3 33.56 -18.72 -3.61
C PHE A 3 32.22 -19.10 -4.26
N LEU A 4 32.20 -19.21 -5.59
CA LEU A 4 31.05 -19.62 -6.38
C LEU A 4 30.54 -21.03 -6.03
N TYR A 5 31.43 -21.96 -5.69
CA TYR A 5 31.05 -23.31 -5.31
C TYR A 5 30.32 -23.32 -3.95
N LYS A 6 30.81 -22.54 -2.98
CA LYS A 6 30.15 -22.36 -1.68
C LYS A 6 28.77 -21.70 -1.82
N GLU A 7 28.63 -20.69 -2.66
CA GLU A 7 27.34 -20.05 -2.91
C GLU A 7 26.34 -20.96 -3.65
N LYS A 8 26.81 -21.71 -4.66
CA LYS A 8 25.98 -22.73 -5.35
C LYS A 8 25.46 -23.79 -4.38
N GLN A 9 26.29 -24.22 -3.44
CA GLN A 9 25.90 -25.19 -2.41
C GLN A 9 24.85 -24.62 -1.46
N LYS A 10 25.01 -23.38 -0.99
CA LYS A 10 24.01 -22.69 -0.15
C LYS A 10 22.67 -22.50 -0.86
N ILE A 11 22.68 -22.12 -2.14
CA ILE A 11 21.47 -21.97 -2.96
C ILE A 11 20.78 -23.33 -3.17
N SER A 12 21.54 -24.38 -3.47
CA SER A 12 21.02 -25.74 -3.61
C SER A 12 20.37 -26.23 -2.32
N LEU A 13 21.01 -25.98 -1.17
CA LEU A 13 20.45 -26.29 0.15
C LEU A 13 19.17 -25.49 0.44
N TRP A 14 19.13 -24.21 0.07
CA TRP A 14 17.93 -23.39 0.20
C TRP A 14 16.76 -23.94 -0.62
N TRP A 15 16.99 -24.24 -1.91
CA TRP A 15 15.97 -24.83 -2.79
C TRP A 15 15.49 -26.20 -2.30
N LYS A 16 16.40 -27.06 -1.85
CA LYS A 16 16.04 -28.36 -1.24
C LYS A 16 15.26 -28.21 0.06
N GLY A 17 15.46 -27.09 0.76
CA GLY A 17 14.72 -26.77 1.97
C GLY A 17 13.26 -26.38 1.69
N ILE A 18 12.93 -25.86 0.50
CA ILE A 18 11.56 -25.44 0.16
C ILE A 18 10.70 -26.67 -0.12
N SER A 19 9.64 -26.83 0.67
CA SER A 19 8.70 -27.93 0.45
C SER A 19 7.76 -27.62 -0.71
N LYS A 20 7.39 -28.65 -1.50
CA LYS A 20 6.33 -28.54 -2.51
C LYS A 20 5.03 -27.98 -1.92
N LYS A 21 4.72 -28.32 -0.66
CA LYS A 21 3.56 -27.80 0.06
C LYS A 21 3.63 -26.28 0.22
N GLU A 22 4.79 -25.72 0.53
CA GLU A 22 4.96 -24.27 0.72
C GLU A 22 4.75 -23.50 -0.58
N ILE A 23 5.29 -24.00 -1.69
CA ILE A 23 5.09 -23.40 -3.02
C ILE A 23 3.60 -23.35 -3.34
N ILE A 24 2.87 -24.46 -3.12
CA ILE A 24 1.43 -24.51 -3.34
C ILE A 24 0.71 -23.47 -2.46
N VAL A 25 1.06 -23.38 -1.17
CA VAL A 25 0.46 -22.39 -0.27
C VAL A 25 0.74 -20.96 -0.73
N PHE A 26 1.98 -20.65 -1.17
CA PHE A 26 2.35 -19.31 -1.63
C PHE A 26 1.63 -18.91 -2.93
N THR A 27 1.50 -19.85 -3.86
CA THR A 27 0.77 -19.64 -5.11
C THR A 27 -0.72 -19.45 -4.84
N PHE A 28 -1.33 -20.35 -4.05
CA PHE A 28 -2.76 -20.31 -3.78
C PHE A 28 -3.15 -19.07 -2.96
N SER A 29 -2.33 -18.66 -1.98
CA SER A 29 -2.58 -17.46 -1.18
C SER A 29 -2.56 -16.19 -2.04
N ALA A 30 -1.59 -16.07 -2.96
CA ALA A 30 -1.48 -14.92 -3.86
C ALA A 30 -2.65 -14.87 -4.85
N ILE A 31 -3.01 -16.01 -5.45
CA ILE A 31 -4.16 -16.11 -6.36
C ILE A 31 -5.46 -15.77 -5.62
N THR A 32 -5.64 -16.28 -4.40
CA THR A 32 -6.86 -16.01 -3.61
C THR A 32 -6.99 -14.51 -3.32
N LEU A 33 -5.91 -13.85 -2.87
CA LEU A 33 -5.93 -12.42 -2.59
C LEU A 33 -6.28 -11.59 -3.84
N LEU A 34 -5.64 -11.88 -4.98
CA LEU A 34 -5.89 -11.15 -6.23
C LEU A 34 -7.29 -11.43 -6.79
N THR A 35 -7.79 -12.65 -6.65
CA THR A 35 -9.17 -13.01 -7.02
C THR A 35 -10.18 -12.23 -6.20
N LEU A 36 -9.98 -12.09 -4.88
CA LEU A 36 -10.87 -11.30 -4.03
C LEU A 36 -10.95 -9.84 -4.48
N ILE A 37 -9.82 -9.24 -4.86
CA ILE A 37 -9.78 -7.85 -5.36
C ILE A 37 -10.52 -7.75 -6.70
N PHE A 38 -10.28 -8.68 -7.62
CA PHE A 38 -11.00 -8.73 -8.89
C PHE A 38 -12.52 -8.85 -8.68
N MET A 39 -12.96 -9.73 -7.79
CA MET A 39 -14.38 -9.90 -7.47
C MET A 39 -14.98 -8.62 -6.91
N TYR A 40 -14.27 -7.95 -6.00
CA TYR A 40 -14.69 -6.66 -5.46
C TYR A 40 -14.81 -5.60 -6.57
N TYR A 41 -13.81 -5.46 -7.45
CA TYR A 41 -13.84 -4.48 -8.54
C TYR A 41 -14.95 -4.73 -9.54
N ARG A 42 -15.24 -6.01 -9.81
CA ARG A 42 -16.38 -6.40 -10.63
C ARG A 42 -17.71 -6.03 -9.98
N GLN A 43 -17.82 -6.15 -8.65
CA GLN A 43 -19.04 -5.83 -7.90
C GLN A 43 -19.34 -4.33 -7.90
N ILE A 44 -18.31 -3.47 -7.84
CA ILE A 44 -18.46 -2.01 -7.96
C ILE A 44 -18.44 -1.51 -9.41
N HIS A 45 -18.65 -2.41 -10.38
CA HIS A 45 -18.80 -2.10 -11.80
C HIS A 45 -17.62 -1.38 -12.48
N ILE A 46 -16.38 -1.68 -12.06
CA ILE A 46 -15.19 -1.16 -12.75
C ILE A 46 -15.05 -1.81 -14.13
N SER A 47 -14.82 -0.98 -15.14
CA SER A 47 -14.60 -1.42 -16.51
C SER A 47 -13.12 -1.76 -16.79
N GLY A 48 -12.83 -2.44 -17.90
CA GLY A 48 -11.46 -2.73 -18.32
C GLY A 48 -10.75 -3.87 -17.58
N LEU A 49 -11.44 -4.59 -16.68
CA LEU A 49 -10.85 -5.67 -15.87
C LEU A 49 -10.37 -6.90 -16.67
N SER A 50 -10.84 -7.10 -17.90
CA SER A 50 -10.38 -8.22 -18.75
C SER A 50 -9.26 -7.83 -19.72
N SER A 51 -8.82 -6.56 -19.71
CA SER A 51 -7.82 -6.06 -20.66
C SER A 51 -6.40 -6.49 -20.26
N TRP A 52 -5.68 -7.12 -21.21
CA TRP A 52 -4.31 -7.60 -20.98
C TRP A 52 -3.35 -6.48 -20.58
N HIS A 53 -3.32 -5.39 -21.36
CA HIS A 53 -2.35 -4.31 -21.20
C HIS A 53 -2.57 -3.47 -19.93
N ARG A 54 -3.63 -3.76 -19.17
CA ARG A 54 -4.07 -2.96 -18.03
C ARG A 54 -4.15 -3.85 -16.79
N PHE A 55 -5.34 -4.38 -16.51
CA PHE A 55 -5.62 -5.10 -15.28
C PHE A 55 -4.86 -6.42 -15.18
N LEU A 56 -4.86 -7.24 -16.24
CA LEU A 56 -4.21 -8.56 -16.19
C LEU A 56 -2.69 -8.41 -16.02
N ARG A 57 -2.05 -7.45 -16.68
CA ARG A 57 -0.64 -7.13 -16.45
C ARG A 57 -0.38 -6.77 -14.98
N CYS A 58 -1.17 -5.87 -14.40
CA CYS A 58 -1.03 -5.47 -13.00
C CYS A 58 -1.23 -6.64 -12.03
N ILE A 59 -2.20 -7.53 -12.30
CA ILE A 59 -2.40 -8.78 -11.55
C ILE A 59 -1.17 -9.68 -11.65
N VAL A 60 -0.64 -9.89 -12.85
CA VAL A 60 0.51 -10.78 -13.08
C VAL A 60 1.74 -10.24 -12.38
N GLU A 61 2.03 -8.94 -12.50
CA GLU A 61 3.12 -8.27 -11.78
C GLU A 61 2.97 -8.43 -10.27
N SER A 62 1.77 -8.16 -9.75
CA SER A 62 1.46 -8.29 -8.33
C SER A 62 1.56 -9.73 -7.83
N PHE A 63 1.14 -10.70 -8.64
CA PHE A 63 1.29 -12.13 -8.35
C PHE A 63 2.76 -12.50 -8.20
N PHE A 64 3.60 -12.12 -9.17
CA PHE A 64 5.03 -12.42 -9.11
C PHE A 64 5.70 -11.79 -7.89
N LEU A 65 5.39 -10.52 -7.58
CA LEU A 65 5.95 -9.84 -6.42
C LEU A 65 5.52 -10.47 -5.09
N LEU A 66 4.24 -10.81 -4.95
CA LEU A 66 3.72 -11.53 -3.76
C LEU A 66 4.35 -12.91 -3.62
N PHE A 67 4.38 -13.67 -4.71
CA PHE A 67 4.94 -15.02 -4.73
C PHE A 67 6.44 -15.00 -4.39
N LEU A 68 7.21 -14.14 -5.05
CA LEU A 68 8.65 -13.98 -4.77
C LEU A 68 8.90 -13.52 -3.33
N THR A 69 8.09 -12.60 -2.80
CA THR A 69 8.24 -12.14 -1.41
C THR A 69 7.98 -13.27 -0.41
N GLN A 70 6.93 -14.07 -0.62
CA GLN A 70 6.65 -15.25 0.20
C GLN A 70 7.76 -16.31 0.08
N LEU A 71 8.21 -16.59 -1.15
CA LEU A 71 9.27 -17.56 -1.44
C LEU A 71 10.59 -17.15 -0.76
N MET A 72 10.99 -15.89 -0.93
CA MET A 72 12.22 -15.36 -0.35
C MET A 72 12.13 -15.43 1.16
N THR A 73 11.06 -14.93 1.78
CA THR A 73 11.00 -14.88 3.25
C THR A 73 10.62 -16.19 3.92
N GLY A 74 10.14 -17.18 3.16
CA GLY A 74 9.59 -18.43 3.67
C GLY A 74 8.31 -18.24 4.48
N LYS A 75 7.64 -17.09 4.35
CA LYS A 75 6.47 -16.71 5.14
C LYS A 75 5.29 -16.51 4.22
N SER A 76 4.32 -17.41 4.31
CA SER A 76 3.06 -17.25 3.58
C SER A 76 2.35 -15.98 4.03
N ILE A 77 1.46 -15.46 3.18
CA ILE A 77 0.60 -14.30 3.51
C ILE A 77 -0.08 -14.51 4.87
N LEU A 78 -0.54 -15.71 5.20
CA LEU A 78 -1.17 -16.02 6.50
C LEU A 78 -0.28 -15.80 7.74
N HIS A 79 1.03 -15.65 7.57
CA HIS A 79 1.97 -15.40 8.66
C HIS A 79 1.65 -14.06 9.36
N PRO A 80 1.74 -13.97 10.70
CA PRO A 80 1.38 -12.76 11.45
C PRO A 80 2.10 -11.48 11.02
N PHE A 81 3.26 -11.61 10.36
CA PHE A 81 4.02 -10.46 9.85
C PHE A 81 3.29 -9.67 8.77
N TRP A 82 2.46 -10.33 7.97
CA TRP A 82 1.67 -9.66 6.93
C TRP A 82 0.50 -8.87 7.50
N ARG A 83 0.09 -9.14 8.76
CA ARG A 83 -1.05 -8.47 9.40
C ARG A 83 -0.92 -6.97 9.45
N ILE A 84 0.31 -6.47 9.56
CA ILE A 84 0.55 -5.04 9.60
C ILE A 84 0.18 -4.35 8.28
N GLY A 85 0.34 -5.06 7.15
CA GLY A 85 0.04 -4.53 5.83
C GLY A 85 -1.43 -4.67 5.45
N TYR A 86 -2.18 -5.58 6.07
CA TYR A 86 -3.54 -5.91 5.63
C TYR A 86 -4.52 -4.76 5.66
N PHE A 87 -4.58 -3.99 6.76
CA PHE A 87 -5.57 -2.91 6.83
C PHE A 87 -5.18 -1.73 5.95
N PRO A 88 -3.93 -1.19 5.97
CA PRO A 88 -3.53 -0.17 5.02
C PRO A 88 -3.80 -0.61 3.58
N PHE A 89 -3.42 -1.84 3.22
CA PHE A 89 -3.69 -2.40 1.90
C PHE A 89 -5.20 -2.44 1.58
N ALA A 90 -6.01 -2.96 2.49
CA ALA A 90 -7.46 -3.06 2.29
C ALA A 90 -8.08 -1.67 2.10
N LEU A 91 -7.67 -0.66 2.87
CA LEU A 91 -8.13 0.71 2.70
C LEU A 91 -7.83 1.22 1.28
N TRP A 92 -6.62 1.02 0.77
CA TRP A 92 -6.26 1.42 -0.59
C TRP A 92 -7.08 0.66 -1.64
N MET A 93 -7.28 -0.65 -1.44
CA MET A 93 -8.02 -1.50 -2.38
C MET A 93 -9.52 -1.23 -2.37
N THR A 94 -10.11 -0.69 -1.31
CA THR A 94 -11.56 -0.46 -1.23
C THR A 94 -11.93 0.99 -1.42
N ILE A 95 -11.24 1.92 -0.75
CA ILE A 95 -11.66 3.31 -0.68
C ILE A 95 -11.49 4.03 -2.01
N PHE A 96 -10.32 3.96 -2.66
CA PHE A 96 -10.12 4.69 -3.92
C PHE A 96 -11.07 4.23 -5.02
N PRO A 97 -11.21 2.90 -5.27
CA PRO A 97 -12.22 2.38 -6.20
C PRO A 97 -13.64 2.81 -5.87
N TYR A 98 -14.03 2.78 -4.59
CA TYR A 98 -15.36 3.20 -4.15
C TYR A 98 -15.61 4.69 -4.38
N CYS A 99 -14.68 5.55 -3.95
CA CYS A 99 -14.84 7.00 -4.08
C CYS A 99 -14.87 7.44 -5.53
N LEU A 100 -14.01 6.87 -6.38
CA LEU A 100 -14.01 7.18 -7.80
C LEU A 100 -15.30 6.73 -8.49
N THR A 101 -15.88 5.60 -8.10
CA THR A 101 -17.13 5.11 -8.72
C THR A 101 -18.40 5.86 -8.26
N HIS A 102 -18.41 6.43 -7.04
CA HIS A 102 -19.61 7.00 -6.44
C HIS A 102 -19.61 8.53 -6.31
N ALA A 103 -18.52 9.21 -6.67
CA ALA A 103 -18.47 10.67 -6.62
C ALA A 103 -19.33 11.32 -7.71
N ILE A 104 -20.02 12.42 -7.35
CA ILE A 104 -21.01 13.13 -8.16
C ILE A 104 -20.39 13.72 -9.43
N ASN A 105 -19.13 14.14 -9.37
CA ASN A 105 -18.40 14.71 -10.50
C ASN A 105 -17.80 13.69 -11.46
N ASN A 106 -17.94 12.38 -11.21
CA ASN A 106 -17.47 11.37 -12.15
C ASN A 106 -18.57 11.00 -13.16
N THR A 107 -18.55 11.68 -14.30
CA THR A 107 -19.57 11.53 -15.36
C THR A 107 -19.29 10.34 -16.28
N THR A 108 -18.13 9.69 -16.16
CA THR A 108 -17.72 8.55 -17.00
C THR A 108 -17.59 7.25 -16.19
N PRO A 109 -17.90 6.08 -16.78
CA PRO A 109 -17.65 4.80 -16.12
C PRO A 109 -16.19 4.68 -15.69
N THR A 110 -15.96 4.33 -14.41
CA THR A 110 -14.61 4.21 -13.89
C THR A 110 -13.88 3.04 -14.58
N ASP A 111 -12.86 3.36 -15.36
CA ASP A 111 -11.95 2.39 -15.99
C ASP A 111 -10.81 2.05 -15.02
N PHE A 112 -10.38 0.79 -15.03
CA PHE A 112 -9.23 0.34 -14.24
C PHE A 112 -7.95 1.14 -14.54
N ASN A 113 -7.85 1.76 -15.71
CA ASN A 113 -6.74 2.67 -16.01
C ASN A 113 -6.51 3.73 -14.92
N HIS A 114 -7.59 4.39 -14.49
CA HIS A 114 -7.52 5.42 -13.45
C HIS A 114 -7.25 4.82 -12.06
N LEU A 115 -7.51 3.53 -11.88
CA LEU A 115 -7.30 2.80 -10.63
C LEU A 115 -5.94 2.10 -10.53
N SER A 116 -5.28 1.88 -11.67
CA SER A 116 -4.02 1.14 -11.73
C SER A 116 -2.91 1.74 -10.85
N PRO A 117 -2.76 3.08 -10.72
CA PRO A 117 -1.79 3.66 -9.80
C PRO A 117 -2.11 3.32 -8.35
N TYR A 118 -3.37 3.49 -7.90
CA TYR A 118 -3.79 3.20 -6.53
C TYR A 118 -3.62 1.71 -6.19
N PHE A 119 -3.94 0.82 -7.15
CA PHE A 119 -3.74 -0.61 -7.01
C PHE A 119 -2.26 -0.96 -6.82
N LEU A 120 -1.37 -0.46 -7.70
CA LEU A 120 0.05 -0.77 -7.65
C LEU A 120 0.74 -0.12 -6.44
N THR A 121 0.35 1.09 -6.05
CA THR A 121 0.81 1.72 -4.80
C THR A 121 0.37 0.94 -3.58
N GLY A 122 -0.90 0.52 -3.51
CA GLY A 122 -1.40 -0.32 -2.41
C GLY A 122 -0.64 -1.65 -2.30
N MET A 123 -0.40 -2.32 -3.43
CA MET A 123 0.43 -3.52 -3.50
C MET A 123 1.88 -3.27 -3.01
N GLY A 124 2.49 -2.16 -3.42
CA GLY A 124 3.80 -1.73 -2.94
C GLY A 124 3.81 -1.50 -1.43
N ILE A 125 2.82 -0.81 -0.87
CA ILE A 125 2.66 -0.56 0.57
C ILE A 125 2.55 -1.89 1.34
N PHE A 126 1.73 -2.82 0.84
CA PHE A 126 1.52 -4.12 1.48
C PHE A 126 2.83 -4.90 1.63
N LEU A 127 3.62 -4.96 0.55
CA LEU A 127 4.92 -5.62 0.53
C LEU A 127 5.95 -4.87 1.38
N LEU A 128 5.99 -3.54 1.29
CA LEU A 128 6.91 -2.68 2.04
C LEU A 128 6.72 -2.86 3.55
N LEU A 129 5.48 -2.77 4.04
CA LEU A 129 5.18 -2.94 5.47
C LEU A 129 5.53 -4.35 5.97
N PHE A 130 5.37 -5.37 5.13
CA PHE A 130 5.84 -6.72 5.45
C PHE A 130 7.38 -6.78 5.60
N PHE A 131 8.14 -6.14 4.70
CA PHE A 131 9.59 -6.07 4.82
C PHE A 131 10.04 -5.30 6.07
N VAL A 132 9.39 -4.17 6.37
CA VAL A 132 9.65 -3.40 7.60
C VAL A 132 9.42 -4.28 8.83
N MET A 133 8.32 -5.03 8.89
CA MET A 133 8.08 -6.00 9.97
C MET A 133 9.16 -7.07 10.05
N ASN A 134 9.61 -7.59 8.90
CA ASN A 134 10.66 -8.60 8.84
C ASN A 134 12.01 -8.08 9.35
N ILE A 135 12.33 -6.80 9.12
CA ILE A 135 13.53 -6.14 9.66
C ILE A 135 13.40 -5.97 11.17
N ILE A 136 12.26 -5.48 11.63
CA ILE A 136 12.06 -5.08 13.03
C ILE A 136 11.97 -6.28 13.97
N SER A 137 11.42 -7.39 13.51
CA SER A 137 11.45 -8.66 14.25
C SER A 137 12.87 -9.16 14.58
N LYS A 138 13.89 -8.69 13.83
CA LYS A 138 15.30 -9.05 14.03
C LYS A 138 16.05 -8.01 14.87
N ALA A 139 15.45 -6.86 15.16
CA ALA A 139 16.08 -5.81 15.95
C ALA A 139 16.21 -6.25 17.42
N VAL A 140 17.45 -6.31 17.90
CA VAL A 140 17.76 -6.68 19.30
C VAL A 140 17.70 -5.43 20.20
N LEU A 141 18.24 -4.31 19.73
CA LEU A 141 18.22 -3.00 20.38
C LEU A 141 17.17 -2.08 19.75
N GLY A 142 16.64 -1.12 20.52
CA GLY A 142 15.74 -0.09 19.99
C GLY A 142 14.32 -0.57 19.62
N LYS A 143 13.85 -1.70 20.16
CA LYS A 143 12.55 -2.31 19.84
C LYS A 143 11.36 -1.35 19.89
N LYS A 144 11.30 -0.52 20.95
CA LYS A 144 10.26 0.52 21.10
C LYS A 144 10.31 1.55 19.96
N MET A 145 11.49 2.11 19.69
CA MET A 145 11.67 3.10 18.62
C MET A 145 11.27 2.53 17.25
N MET A 146 11.74 1.32 16.91
CA MET A 146 11.39 0.67 15.64
C MET A 146 9.88 0.41 15.53
N SER A 147 9.23 0.03 16.64
CA SER A 147 7.77 -0.16 16.67
C SER A 147 7.02 1.15 16.39
N TYR A 148 7.49 2.28 16.95
CA TYR A 148 6.90 3.60 16.69
C TYR A 148 7.13 4.07 15.26
N ILE A 149 8.32 3.86 14.68
CA ILE A 149 8.58 4.18 13.26
C ILE A 149 7.61 3.40 12.37
N THR A 150 7.40 2.13 12.66
CA THR A 150 6.45 1.29 11.91
C THR A 150 5.02 1.76 12.08
N LEU A 151 4.64 2.12 13.31
CA LEU A 151 3.32 2.66 13.60
C LEU A 151 3.09 3.96 12.83
N GLY A 152 4.10 4.82 12.73
CA GLY A 152 4.06 6.03 11.92
C GLY A 152 3.85 5.75 10.43
N LEU A 153 4.55 4.74 9.86
CA LEU A 153 4.34 4.32 8.48
C LEU A 153 2.92 3.79 8.24
N VAL A 154 2.42 2.94 9.13
CA VAL A 154 1.05 2.43 9.07
C VAL A 154 0.03 3.57 9.17
N ALA A 155 0.25 4.50 10.10
CA ALA A 155 -0.60 5.67 10.28
C ALA A 155 -0.65 6.50 8.99
N TYR A 156 0.51 6.80 8.40
CA TYR A 156 0.62 7.56 7.16
C TYR A 156 -0.13 6.89 6.00
N PHE A 157 0.16 5.61 5.73
CA PHE A 157 -0.49 4.90 4.63
C PHE A 157 -1.98 4.66 4.84
N SER A 158 -2.46 4.62 6.08
CA SER A 158 -3.89 4.48 6.37
C SER A 158 -4.62 5.81 6.36
N ALA A 159 -3.96 6.90 6.76
CA ALA A 159 -4.55 8.24 6.80
C ALA A 159 -4.92 8.75 5.41
N ILE A 160 -4.08 8.51 4.40
CA ILE A 160 -4.32 8.98 3.02
C ILE A 160 -5.71 8.53 2.48
N PRO A 161 -6.03 7.24 2.38
CA PRO A 161 -7.35 6.81 1.92
C PRO A 161 -8.46 7.24 2.89
N MET A 162 -8.24 7.29 4.21
CA MET A 162 -9.27 7.76 5.15
C MET A 162 -9.63 9.25 4.94
N ILE A 163 -8.63 10.10 4.70
CA ILE A 163 -8.81 11.52 4.35
C ILE A 163 -9.61 11.63 3.05
N TYR A 164 -9.23 10.86 2.04
CA TYR A 164 -9.89 10.83 0.74
C TYR A 164 -11.35 10.39 0.84
N PHE A 165 -11.62 9.33 1.61
CA PHE A 165 -12.96 8.84 1.88
C PHE A 165 -13.81 9.87 2.60
N LEU A 166 -13.26 10.47 3.66
CA LEU A 166 -13.97 11.46 4.46
C LEU A 166 -14.29 12.71 3.62
N HIS A 167 -13.34 13.17 2.80
CA HIS A 167 -13.59 14.25 1.85
C HIS A 167 -14.76 13.89 0.93
N THR A 168 -14.68 12.74 0.24
CA THR A 168 -15.70 12.31 -0.72
C THR A 168 -17.07 12.13 -0.07
N LEU A 169 -17.14 11.56 1.14
CA LEU A 169 -18.38 11.39 1.90
C LEU A 169 -19.03 12.73 2.25
N LEU A 170 -18.22 13.72 2.60
CA LEU A 170 -18.71 15.01 3.05
C LEU A 170 -19.05 15.94 1.88
N THR A 171 -18.24 15.98 0.82
CA THR A 171 -18.40 16.88 -0.34
C THR A 171 -19.21 16.25 -1.46
N GLY A 172 -19.26 14.92 -1.55
CA GLY A 172 -19.77 14.18 -2.70
C GLY A 172 -18.82 14.22 -3.90
N LEU A 173 -17.64 14.83 -3.78
CA LEU A 173 -16.70 15.07 -4.88
C LEU A 173 -15.44 14.24 -4.71
N VAL A 174 -14.86 13.83 -5.84
CA VAL A 174 -13.50 13.27 -5.87
C VAL A 174 -12.51 14.33 -5.40
N MET A 175 -11.69 13.98 -4.41
CA MET A 175 -10.65 14.87 -3.87
C MET A 175 -9.56 15.12 -4.92
N THR A 176 -9.25 16.39 -5.16
CA THR A 176 -8.16 16.78 -6.07
C THR A 176 -6.78 16.57 -5.44
N PRO A 177 -5.71 16.42 -6.25
CA PRO A 177 -4.32 16.43 -5.77
C PRO A 177 -4.00 17.63 -4.87
N HIS A 178 -4.48 18.82 -5.24
CA HIS A 178 -4.29 20.04 -4.47
C HIS A 178 -4.96 19.97 -3.09
N GLU A 179 -6.21 19.51 -3.02
CA GLU A 179 -6.89 19.33 -1.73
C GLU A 179 -6.19 18.28 -0.86
N LEU A 180 -5.68 17.20 -1.46
CA LEU A 180 -4.91 16.22 -0.70
C LEU A 180 -3.60 16.81 -0.17
N TYR A 181 -2.93 17.65 -0.97
CA TYR A 181 -1.75 18.38 -0.52
C TYR A 181 -2.08 19.28 0.68
N ILE A 182 -3.19 20.01 0.65
CA ILE A 182 -3.65 20.82 1.79
C ILE A 182 -3.98 19.91 2.98
N ALA A 183 -4.69 18.80 2.78
CA ALA A 183 -5.04 17.89 3.86
C ALA A 183 -3.83 17.26 4.55
N THR A 184 -2.75 17.03 3.80
CA THR A 184 -1.53 16.37 4.31
C THR A 184 -0.51 17.35 4.87
N ASN A 185 -0.33 18.54 4.27
CA ASN A 185 0.67 19.53 4.68
C ASN A 185 0.10 20.69 5.51
N MET A 186 -1.19 20.99 5.36
CA MET A 186 -1.92 22.03 6.10
C MET A 186 -3.20 21.47 6.74
N PRO A 187 -3.07 20.46 7.62
CA PRO A 187 -4.22 19.70 8.13
C PRO A 187 -5.20 20.56 8.93
N THR A 188 -4.74 21.63 9.59
CA THR A 188 -5.58 22.57 10.33
C THR A 188 -6.55 23.32 9.41
N THR A 189 -6.05 23.79 8.27
CA THR A 189 -6.85 24.48 7.24
C THR A 189 -7.87 23.53 6.63
N TRP A 190 -7.44 22.31 6.29
CA TRP A 190 -8.36 21.31 5.76
C TRP A 190 -9.46 20.92 6.77
N LEU A 191 -9.09 20.72 8.04
CA LEU A 191 -10.03 20.42 9.11
C LEU A 191 -11.05 21.55 9.31
N SER A 192 -10.62 22.82 9.30
CA SER A 192 -11.51 23.95 9.54
C SER A 192 -12.45 24.25 8.36
N VAL A 193 -11.99 24.02 7.13
CA VAL A 193 -12.75 24.35 5.91
C VAL A 193 -13.65 23.20 5.45
N ILE A 194 -13.18 21.95 5.53
CA ILE A 194 -13.90 20.80 4.96
C ILE A 194 -14.65 20.00 6.03
N ILE A 195 -13.99 19.68 7.15
CA ILE A 195 -14.56 18.77 8.16
C ILE A 195 -15.45 19.50 9.15
N TYR A 196 -14.92 20.53 9.80
CA TYR A 196 -15.58 21.21 10.91
C TYR A 196 -16.95 21.78 10.54
N PRO A 197 -17.17 22.40 9.36
CA PRO A 197 -18.48 22.95 9.00
C PRO A 197 -19.56 21.88 8.82
N LYS A 198 -19.17 20.63 8.51
CA LYS A 198 -20.10 19.53 8.21
C LYS A 198 -20.31 18.58 9.37
N VAL A 199 -19.27 18.38 10.18
CA VAL A 199 -19.22 17.37 11.24
C VAL A 199 -19.28 18.00 12.64
N GLY A 200 -18.96 19.29 12.74
CA GLY A 200 -18.92 20.04 13.99
C GLY A 200 -17.82 19.58 14.95
N PHE A 201 -17.81 20.18 16.14
CA PHE A 201 -16.79 19.91 17.17
C PHE A 201 -16.82 18.47 17.68
N VAL A 202 -18.00 17.96 18.02
CA VAL A 202 -18.17 16.62 18.61
C VAL A 202 -17.71 15.54 17.62
N GLY A 203 -18.13 15.61 16.36
CA GLY A 203 -17.72 14.62 15.38
C GLY A 203 -16.23 14.71 15.02
N SER A 204 -15.64 15.91 15.04
CA SER A 204 -14.18 16.08 14.87
C SER A 204 -13.39 15.37 15.98
N ILE A 205 -13.84 15.48 17.24
CA ILE A 205 -13.25 14.75 18.36
C ILE A 205 -13.42 13.24 18.16
N LEU A 206 -14.60 12.76 17.76
CA LEU A 206 -14.84 11.33 17.55
C LEU A 206 -13.97 10.76 16.44
N LEU A 207 -13.75 11.48 15.35
CA LEU A 207 -12.84 11.07 14.27
C LEU A 207 -11.40 10.94 14.77
N PHE A 208 -10.93 11.93 15.54
CA PHE A 208 -9.59 11.90 16.11
C PHE A 208 -9.40 10.75 17.11
N LEU A 209 -10.37 10.55 18.02
CA LEU A 209 -10.35 9.45 18.97
C LEU A 209 -10.41 8.08 18.29
N SER A 210 -11.20 7.96 17.21
CA SER A 210 -11.26 6.73 16.42
C SER A 210 -9.91 6.40 15.78
N PHE A 211 -9.20 7.41 15.27
CA PHE A 211 -7.86 7.22 14.71
C PHE A 211 -6.83 6.87 15.79
N ILE A 212 -6.88 7.49 16.98
CA ILE A 212 -6.04 7.10 18.11
C ILE A 212 -6.29 5.65 18.51
N LEU A 213 -7.56 5.25 18.65
CA LEU A 213 -7.93 3.88 19.00
C LEU A 213 -7.39 2.88 17.97
N TYR A 214 -7.51 3.22 16.68
CA TYR A 214 -6.91 2.46 15.59
C TYR A 214 -5.40 2.27 15.77
N LEU A 215 -4.65 3.33 16.09
CA LEU A 215 -3.21 3.26 16.33
C LEU A 215 -2.84 2.43 17.56
N ILE A 216 -3.61 2.51 18.64
CA ILE A 216 -3.38 1.71 19.86
C ILE A 216 -3.52 0.21 19.55
N ILE A 217 -4.56 -0.16 18.82
CA ILE A 217 -4.79 -1.55 18.39
C ILE A 217 -3.64 -2.02 17.50
N TYR A 218 -3.22 -1.17 16.55
CA TYR A 218 -2.12 -1.49 15.64
C TYR A 218 -0.79 -1.64 16.35
N HIS A 219 -0.47 -0.79 17.31
CA HIS A 219 0.74 -0.90 18.12
C HIS A 219 0.82 -2.26 18.83
N ARG A 220 -0.31 -2.72 19.41
CA ARG A 220 -0.39 -4.05 20.02
C ARG A 220 -0.13 -5.18 19.02
N TRP A 221 -0.66 -5.06 17.81
CA TRP A 221 -0.44 -6.05 16.74
C TRP A 221 1.01 -6.08 16.25
N ILE A 222 1.64 -4.91 16.11
CA ILE A 222 3.06 -4.78 15.75
C ILE A 222 3.91 -5.48 16.80
N TRP A 223 3.68 -5.17 18.08
CA TRP A 223 4.44 -5.74 19.18
C TRP A 223 4.28 -7.26 19.29
N SER A 224 3.04 -7.75 19.14
CA SER A 224 2.75 -9.18 19.16
C SER A 224 3.41 -9.90 17.99
N SER A 225 3.32 -9.34 16.79
CA SER A 225 3.85 -9.95 15.58
C SER A 225 5.38 -9.90 15.51
N ALA A 226 6.01 -8.81 15.96
CA ALA A 226 7.47 -8.68 15.91
C ALA A 226 8.19 -9.45 17.03
N TYR A 227 7.66 -9.41 18.26
CA TYR A 227 8.42 -9.84 19.45
C TYR A 227 7.80 -10.99 20.23
N HIS A 228 6.49 -11.20 20.14
CA HIS A 228 5.77 -12.27 20.86
C HIS A 228 5.17 -13.29 19.90
N LEU A 229 5.94 -13.65 18.87
CA LEU A 229 5.50 -14.57 17.85
C LEU A 229 5.39 -16.00 18.43
N ASN A 230 4.23 -16.64 18.24
CA ASN A 230 4.00 -18.01 18.66
C ASN A 230 5.07 -18.96 18.07
N PRO A 231 5.62 -19.92 18.84
CA PRO A 231 6.64 -20.86 18.37
C PRO A 231 6.34 -21.54 17.03
N ARG A 232 5.06 -21.81 16.72
CA ARG A 232 4.64 -22.42 15.44
C ARG A 232 5.01 -21.61 14.20
N TRP A 233 5.22 -20.30 14.36
CA TRP A 233 5.57 -19.36 13.30
C TRP A 233 7.04 -18.98 13.28
N LYS A 234 7.84 -19.46 14.26
CA LYS A 234 9.28 -19.22 14.26
C LYS A 234 9.94 -20.13 13.22
N ASN A 235 10.72 -19.54 12.32
CA ASN A 235 11.48 -20.31 11.34
C ASN A 235 12.46 -21.24 12.05
N GLN A 236 12.30 -22.55 11.83
CA GLN A 236 13.20 -23.59 12.33
C GLN A 236 14.40 -23.84 11.40
N ARG A 237 14.46 -23.18 10.24
CA ARG A 237 15.58 -23.33 9.29
C ARG A 237 16.80 -22.54 9.74
N GLY A 238 17.96 -23.22 9.76
CA GLY A 238 19.25 -22.66 10.12
C GLY A 238 19.66 -21.44 9.27
N SER A 239 20.49 -20.58 9.88
CA SER A 239 20.82 -19.22 9.44
C SER A 239 21.77 -19.08 8.24
N GLN A 240 22.08 -20.16 7.51
CA GLN A 240 23.05 -20.11 6.41
C GLN A 240 22.44 -19.53 5.14
N ILE A 241 22.32 -18.20 5.14
CA ILE A 241 21.76 -17.42 4.04
C ILE A 241 22.87 -17.08 3.04
N SER A 242 22.68 -17.46 1.77
CA SER A 242 23.55 -17.08 0.64
C SER A 242 23.58 -15.55 0.44
N ILE A 243 24.71 -15.03 -0.05
CA ILE A 243 24.84 -13.60 -0.42
C ILE A 243 23.92 -13.27 -1.60
N ILE A 244 23.81 -14.17 -2.57
CA ILE A 244 22.93 -14.02 -3.74
C ILE A 244 21.47 -13.88 -3.28
N TYR A 245 21.05 -14.67 -2.29
CA TYR A 245 19.72 -14.54 -1.71
C TYR A 245 19.48 -13.17 -1.06
N ARG A 246 20.50 -12.58 -0.41
CA ARG A 246 20.38 -11.21 0.15
C ARG A 246 20.27 -10.16 -0.94
N ILE A 247 21.02 -10.29 -2.04
CA ILE A 247 20.92 -9.39 -3.19
C ILE A 247 19.51 -9.44 -3.76
N VAL A 248 18.93 -10.63 -3.93
CA VAL A 248 17.55 -10.76 -4.42
C VAL A 248 16.54 -10.15 -3.44
N GLN A 249 16.72 -10.30 -2.12
CA GLN A 249 15.87 -9.61 -1.14
C GLN A 249 15.93 -8.08 -1.26
N ILE A 250 17.13 -7.53 -1.46
CA ILE A 250 17.32 -6.09 -1.65
C ILE A 250 16.68 -5.62 -2.96
N LEU A 251 16.82 -6.39 -4.05
CA LEU A 251 16.19 -6.09 -5.33
C LEU A 251 14.65 -6.08 -5.22
N VAL A 252 14.05 -7.06 -4.54
CA VAL A 252 12.60 -7.11 -4.32
C VAL A 252 12.16 -5.93 -3.45
N PHE A 253 12.90 -5.61 -2.37
CA PHE A 253 12.61 -4.45 -1.53
C PHE A 253 12.69 -3.13 -2.32
N ALA A 254 13.75 -2.94 -3.11
CA ALA A 254 13.93 -1.78 -3.97
C ALA A 254 12.81 -1.68 -5.03
N GLY A 255 12.40 -2.81 -5.60
CA GLY A 255 11.23 -2.86 -6.50
C GLY A 255 9.94 -2.44 -5.82
N CYS A 256 9.71 -2.82 -4.55
CA CYS A 256 8.55 -2.38 -3.78
C CYS A 256 8.58 -0.87 -3.50
N VAL A 257 9.75 -0.34 -3.12
CA VAL A 257 9.94 1.10 -2.90
C VAL A 257 9.72 1.88 -4.20
N TRP A 258 10.27 1.39 -5.31
CA TRP A 258 10.09 1.96 -6.64
C TRP A 258 8.61 2.00 -7.04
N LEU A 259 7.86 0.91 -6.81
CA LEU A 259 6.41 0.88 -7.08
C LEU A 259 5.67 1.95 -6.27
N VAL A 260 5.99 2.09 -4.98
CA VAL A 260 5.35 3.11 -4.15
C VAL A 260 5.67 4.50 -4.73
N ILE A 261 6.94 4.84 -4.95
CA ILE A 261 7.35 6.18 -5.41
C ILE A 261 6.78 6.49 -6.81
N ARG A 262 6.92 5.57 -7.75
CA ARG A 262 6.50 5.77 -9.13
C ARG A 262 4.99 5.97 -9.20
N TRP A 263 4.22 5.04 -8.64
CA TRP A 263 2.77 5.06 -8.78
C TRP A 263 2.09 6.04 -7.83
N SER A 264 2.70 6.37 -6.67
CA SER A 264 2.13 7.40 -5.79
C SER A 264 2.09 8.77 -6.44
N SER A 265 3.07 9.08 -7.31
CA SER A 265 3.08 10.32 -8.09
C SER A 265 1.96 10.40 -9.13
N GLU A 266 1.51 9.24 -9.64
CA GLU A 266 0.39 9.14 -10.58
C GLU A 266 -0.97 9.06 -9.88
N CYS A 267 -1.02 8.63 -8.61
CA CYS A 267 -2.23 8.72 -7.79
C CYS A 267 -2.67 10.17 -7.55
N PHE A 268 -1.72 11.10 -7.46
CA PHE A 268 -1.97 12.52 -7.18
C PHE A 268 -1.02 13.41 -8.01
N PRO A 269 -1.30 13.59 -9.31
CA PRO A 269 -0.41 14.33 -10.20
C PRO A 269 -0.53 15.83 -9.94
N MET A 270 0.28 16.37 -9.03
CA MET A 270 0.32 17.82 -8.75
C MET A 270 0.81 18.62 -9.97
N LYS A 271 1.70 18.04 -10.79
CA LYS A 271 2.23 18.69 -12.01
C LYS A 271 1.14 19.02 -13.02
N ASP A 272 0.13 18.15 -13.14
CA ASP A 272 -0.97 18.35 -14.07
C ASP A 272 -1.84 19.53 -13.59
N PHE A 273 -1.98 19.70 -12.28
CA PHE A 273 -2.67 20.86 -11.68
C PHE A 273 -1.92 22.17 -11.90
N GLU A 274 -0.60 22.20 -11.63
CA GLU A 274 0.23 23.38 -11.87
C GLU A 274 0.15 23.82 -13.35
N SER A 275 0.18 22.85 -14.28
CA SER A 275 0.03 23.14 -15.70
C SER A 275 -1.36 23.66 -16.11
N LEU A 276 -2.42 23.22 -15.42
CA LEU A 276 -3.79 23.71 -15.65
C LEU A 276 -3.96 25.13 -15.11
N GLU A 277 -3.39 25.43 -13.93
CA GLU A 277 -3.39 26.78 -13.35
C GLU A 277 -2.61 27.76 -14.24
N GLU A 278 -1.44 27.36 -14.72
CA GLU A 278 -0.67 28.13 -15.72
C GLU A 278 -1.48 28.39 -17.00
N TYR A 279 -2.23 27.39 -17.47
CA TYR A 279 -3.09 27.53 -18.64
C TYR A 279 -4.32 28.43 -18.40
N GLU A 280 -4.96 28.34 -17.24
CA GLU A 280 -6.07 29.23 -16.86
C GLU A 280 -5.58 30.69 -16.74
N ASN A 281 -4.44 30.91 -16.09
CA ASN A 281 -3.78 32.21 -16.01
C ASN A 281 -3.44 32.76 -17.41
N TYR A 282 -2.98 31.90 -18.32
CA TYR A 282 -2.73 32.27 -19.72
C TYR A 282 -4.01 32.67 -20.46
N LEU A 283 -5.11 31.94 -20.28
CA LEU A 283 -6.41 32.27 -20.86
C LEU A 283 -7.00 33.57 -20.30
N GLU A 284 -6.82 33.83 -19.01
CA GLU A 284 -7.24 35.08 -18.36
C GLU A 284 -6.41 36.26 -18.87
N MET A 285 -5.10 36.06 -19.08
CA MET A 285 -4.23 37.02 -19.75
C MET A 285 -4.73 37.31 -21.18
N ILE A 286 -5.06 36.30 -21.99
CA ILE A 286 -5.67 36.50 -23.32
C ILE A 286 -6.95 37.35 -23.23
N LYS A 287 -7.87 37.02 -22.32
CA LYS A 287 -9.15 37.74 -22.14
C LYS A 287 -8.97 39.19 -21.70
N THR A 288 -7.91 39.49 -20.96
CA THR A 288 -7.62 40.85 -20.47
C THR A 288 -6.77 41.68 -21.43
N THR A 289 -6.06 41.04 -22.37
CA THR A 289 -5.16 41.72 -23.33
C THR A 289 -5.77 41.89 -24.72
N LEU A 290 -6.81 41.13 -25.08
CA LEU A 290 -7.57 41.32 -26.32
C LEU A 290 -8.77 42.27 -26.06
N PRO A 291 -8.87 43.41 -26.77
CA PRO A 291 -9.99 44.36 -26.66
C PRO A 291 -11.32 43.82 -27.20
#